data_AF-F9F545-F1
#
_entry.id   AF-F9F545-F1
#
_cell.length_a   1.000
_cell.length_b   1.000
_cell.length_c   1.000
_cell.angle_alpha   90.00
_cell.angle_beta   90.00
_cell.angle_gamma   90.00
#
_symmetry.space_group_name_H-M   'P 1'
#
loop_
_entity.id
_entity.type
_entity.pdbx_description
1 polymer ?
#
loop_
_entity_poly.entity_id
_entity_poly.type
_entity_poly.pdbx_seq_one_letter_code
_entity_poly.pdbx_strand_id
1 'polypeptide(L)'
;MVHHSRPRIATSALNPILALYQTSMYSVWPIVNADDLVSRLDDKGDLYNYALALAIAAATLGQLKASASLPGQCPPADLCEAECQRMRYVLQCRDDEPNITWLRVAFFLHVYHENRLRGCTKSLLYLREAISLAQLMDLHGESLDQHIPIDKLCLRKRMFWLLFVTERGNSVFHRLPVQLLPVTQPLSDDIAPDSGGFEPLEIITRIFMAIDRSGLCYTSSKARQNSNEIMDRLGTFDCTLSWALSSLQRDPRRSCVSPWFVIVQQYLPDLHSGS
;
A
#
# COMPACT_ATOMS: atom_id res chain seq x y z
N MET A 1 -31.07 15.25 17.05
CA MET A 1 -30.81 14.24 16.01
C MET A 1 -30.23 13.01 16.70
N VAL A 2 -30.94 11.89 16.67
CA VAL A 2 -30.52 10.64 17.35
C VAL A 2 -29.47 9.98 16.47
N HIS A 3 -28.18 10.13 16.81
CA HIS A 3 -27.13 9.29 16.25
C HIS A 3 -27.42 7.84 16.65
N HIS A 4 -27.95 7.06 15.72
CA HIS A 4 -27.98 5.61 15.85
C HIS A 4 -26.52 5.16 15.88
N SER A 5 -25.99 4.99 17.10
CA SER A 5 -24.63 4.56 17.32
C SER A 5 -24.54 3.14 16.76
N ARG A 6 -23.94 3.00 15.58
CA ARG A 6 -23.69 1.69 14.99
C ARG A 6 -22.85 0.87 15.97
N PRO A 7 -23.19 -0.41 16.21
CA PRO A 7 -22.44 -1.24 17.13
C PRO A 7 -21.01 -1.45 16.59
N ARG A 8 -20.03 -1.37 17.49
CA ARG A 8 -18.61 -1.64 17.19
C ARG A 8 -18.47 -3.05 16.61
N ILE A 9 -17.72 -3.19 15.53
CA ILE A 9 -17.40 -4.51 14.95
C ILE A 9 -16.55 -5.29 15.96
N ALA A 10 -16.97 -6.52 16.29
CA ALA A 10 -16.21 -7.39 17.18
C ALA A 10 -14.81 -7.66 16.60
N THR A 11 -13.76 -7.52 17.42
CA THR A 11 -12.37 -7.73 17.00
C THR A 11 -12.16 -9.16 16.48
N SER A 12 -12.77 -10.15 17.12
CA SER A 12 -12.74 -11.55 16.70
C SER A 12 -13.28 -11.78 15.28
N ALA A 13 -14.22 -10.95 14.82
CA ALA A 13 -14.78 -11.05 13.46
C ALA A 13 -13.78 -10.58 12.38
N LEU A 14 -12.71 -9.87 12.77
CA LEU A 14 -11.64 -9.44 11.87
C LEU A 14 -10.56 -10.51 11.69
N ASN A 15 -10.40 -11.45 12.63
CA ASN A 15 -9.33 -12.44 12.63
C ASN A 15 -9.24 -13.26 11.32
N PRO A 16 -10.35 -13.77 10.73
CA PRO A 16 -10.28 -14.50 9.46
C PRO A 16 -9.78 -13.62 8.31
N ILE A 17 -10.13 -12.33 8.31
CA ILE A 17 -9.72 -11.38 7.28
C ILE A 17 -8.24 -11.02 7.44
N LEU A 18 -7.77 -10.85 8.68
CA LEU A 18 -6.35 -10.60 8.97
C LEU A 18 -5.47 -11.80 8.61
N ALA A 19 -5.95 -13.04 8.82
CA ALA A 19 -5.30 -14.25 8.35
C ALA A 19 -5.25 -14.32 6.80
N LEU A 20 -6.32 -13.89 6.13
CA LEU A 20 -6.34 -13.79 4.67
C LEU A 20 -5.34 -12.74 4.16
N TYR A 21 -5.23 -11.59 4.84
CA TYR A 21 -4.20 -10.60 4.56
C TYR A 21 -2.79 -11.20 4.70
N GLN A 22 -2.51 -11.91 5.79
CA GLN A 22 -1.20 -12.50 6.05
C GLN A 22 -0.77 -13.48 4.95
N THR A 23 -1.71 -14.30 4.46
CA THR A 23 -1.43 -15.35 3.46
C THR A 23 -1.40 -14.81 2.03
N SER A 24 -2.25 -13.83 1.72
CA SER A 24 -2.51 -13.39 0.35
C SER A 24 -1.95 -12.01 0.01
N MET A 25 -1.89 -11.10 0.98
CA MET A 25 -1.55 -9.69 0.75
C MET A 25 -0.25 -9.23 1.41
N TYR A 26 0.29 -9.96 2.40
CA TYR A 26 1.51 -9.56 3.09
C TYR A 26 2.73 -9.45 2.15
N SER A 27 2.82 -10.31 1.12
CA SER A 27 3.89 -10.18 0.12
C SER A 27 3.83 -8.80 -0.55
N VAL A 28 2.63 -8.34 -0.87
CA VAL A 28 2.32 -7.09 -1.55
C VAL A 28 2.43 -5.85 -0.64
N TRP A 29 1.88 -5.93 0.57
CA TRP A 29 1.90 -4.87 1.55
C TRP A 29 2.60 -5.35 2.82
N PRO A 30 3.94 -5.49 2.85
CA PRO A 30 4.66 -6.11 3.97
C PRO A 30 4.79 -5.20 5.21
N ILE A 31 3.75 -4.43 5.54
CA ILE A 31 3.82 -3.28 6.46
C ILE A 31 3.10 -3.52 7.79
N VAL A 32 2.47 -4.69 7.95
CA VAL A 32 1.76 -5.09 9.18
C VAL A 32 2.00 -6.56 9.46
N ASN A 33 2.42 -6.89 10.68
CA ASN A 33 2.42 -8.26 11.19
C ASN A 33 1.02 -8.56 11.72
N ALA A 34 0.30 -9.50 11.08
CA ALA A 34 -1.09 -9.80 11.41
C ALA A 34 -1.23 -10.42 12.81
N ASP A 35 -0.30 -11.29 13.22
CA ASP A 35 -0.36 -11.98 14.52
C ASP A 35 -0.15 -10.99 15.67
N ASP A 36 0.82 -10.09 15.52
CA ASP A 36 1.08 -8.99 16.46
C ASP A 36 -0.02 -7.92 16.47
N LEU A 37 -0.77 -7.79 15.36
CA LEU A 37 -1.97 -6.94 15.36
C LEU A 37 -3.10 -7.60 16.13
N VAL A 38 -3.37 -8.90 15.88
CA VAL A 38 -4.44 -9.65 16.57
C VAL A 38 -4.23 -9.67 18.07
N SER A 39 -3.01 -9.93 18.56
CA SER A 39 -2.71 -9.92 20.00
C SER A 39 -3.02 -8.57 20.65
N ARG A 40 -2.74 -7.45 19.96
CA ARG A 40 -3.03 -6.09 20.44
C ARG A 40 -4.50 -5.71 20.37
N LEU A 41 -5.33 -6.43 19.60
CA LEU A 41 -6.78 -6.19 19.55
C LEU A 41 -7.51 -6.80 20.76
N ASP A 42 -6.92 -7.79 21.41
CA ASP A 42 -7.47 -8.39 22.64
C ASP A 42 -7.34 -7.43 23.84
N ASP A 43 -6.35 -6.55 23.80
CA ASP A 43 -6.22 -5.41 24.71
C ASP A 43 -7.25 -4.33 24.33
N LYS A 44 -8.34 -4.26 25.10
CA LYS A 44 -9.56 -3.45 24.82
C LYS A 44 -9.37 -1.92 24.64
N GLY A 45 -8.15 -1.40 24.61
CA GLY A 45 -7.83 0.03 24.65
C GLY A 45 -7.14 0.62 23.41
N ASP A 46 -6.61 -0.18 22.49
CA ASP A 46 -5.85 0.37 21.35
C ASP A 46 -6.73 0.70 20.15
N LEU A 47 -7.22 1.95 20.14
CA LEU A 47 -8.04 2.48 19.05
C LEU A 47 -7.26 2.62 17.73
N TYR A 48 -5.94 2.85 17.76
CA TYR A 48 -5.12 2.96 16.55
C TYR A 48 -4.98 1.60 15.88
N ASN A 49 -4.66 0.56 16.63
CA ASN A 49 -4.58 -0.80 16.10
C ASN A 49 -5.96 -1.32 15.67
N TYR A 50 -7.03 -0.92 16.36
CA TYR A 50 -8.39 -1.23 15.90
C TYR A 50 -8.73 -0.55 14.56
N ALA A 51 -8.41 0.74 14.40
CA ALA A 51 -8.58 1.44 13.12
C ALA A 51 -7.73 0.80 12.01
N LEU A 52 -6.50 0.40 12.32
CA LEU A 52 -5.62 -0.30 11.39
C LEU A 52 -6.21 -1.64 10.95
N ALA A 53 -6.71 -2.45 11.87
CA ALA A 53 -7.34 -3.72 11.55
C ALA A 53 -8.55 -3.56 10.62
N LEU A 54 -9.39 -2.54 10.87
CA LEU A 54 -10.53 -2.22 10.01
C LEU A 54 -10.10 -1.77 8.61
N ALA A 55 -9.07 -0.93 8.51
CA ALA A 55 -8.54 -0.47 7.22
C ALA A 55 -7.95 -1.64 6.40
N ILE A 56 -7.16 -2.52 7.03
CA ILE A 56 -6.63 -3.74 6.40
C ILE A 56 -7.76 -4.63 5.93
N ALA A 57 -8.78 -4.84 6.77
CA ALA A 57 -9.92 -5.66 6.41
C ALA A 57 -10.67 -5.11 5.19
N ALA A 58 -10.96 -3.81 5.17
CA ALA A 58 -11.57 -3.15 4.01
C ALA A 58 -10.73 -3.33 2.74
N ALA A 59 -9.43 -3.00 2.82
CA ALA A 59 -8.49 -3.11 1.70
C ALA A 59 -8.37 -4.53 1.15
N THR A 60 -8.21 -5.52 2.04
CA THR A 60 -8.02 -6.94 1.70
C THR A 60 -9.25 -7.52 1.02
N LEU A 61 -10.44 -7.26 1.60
CA LEU A 61 -11.70 -7.69 1.00
C LEU A 61 -11.95 -7.03 -0.35
N GLY A 62 -11.64 -5.74 -0.48
CA GLY A 62 -11.78 -4.99 -1.73
C GLY A 62 -10.85 -5.51 -2.82
N GLN A 63 -9.58 -5.78 -2.48
CA GLN A 63 -8.56 -6.28 -3.40
C GLN A 63 -8.88 -7.68 -3.93
N LEU A 64 -9.22 -8.59 -3.01
CA LEU A 64 -9.43 -10.00 -3.34
C LEU A 64 -10.86 -10.30 -3.82
N LYS A 65 -11.77 -9.33 -3.71
CA LYS A 65 -13.21 -9.51 -3.94
C LYS A 65 -13.78 -10.71 -3.14
N ALA A 66 -13.21 -10.95 -1.96
CA ALA A 66 -13.36 -12.19 -1.20
C ALA A 66 -14.53 -12.21 -0.21
N SER A 67 -15.37 -11.18 -0.19
CA SER A 67 -16.49 -11.05 0.77
C SER A 67 -17.46 -12.24 0.74
N ALA A 68 -17.58 -12.95 -0.39
CA ALA A 68 -18.44 -14.12 -0.54
C ALA A 68 -17.80 -15.45 -0.06
N SER A 69 -16.47 -15.50 0.09
CA SER A 69 -15.72 -16.72 0.42
C SER A 69 -15.38 -16.86 1.89
N LEU A 70 -15.65 -15.83 2.69
CA LEU A 70 -15.37 -15.81 4.11
C LEU A 70 -16.57 -16.27 4.95
N PRO A 71 -16.36 -16.76 6.18
CA PRO A 71 -17.44 -17.14 7.08
C PRO A 71 -18.45 -15.99 7.23
N GLY A 72 -19.76 -16.30 7.24
CA GLY A 72 -20.84 -15.30 7.26
C GLY A 72 -20.88 -14.35 8.47
N GLN A 73 -19.97 -14.53 9.42
CA GLN A 73 -19.76 -13.65 10.58
C GLN A 73 -18.77 -12.51 10.28
N CYS A 74 -18.05 -12.57 9.14
CA CYS A 74 -17.10 -11.54 8.76
C CYS A 74 -17.85 -10.26 8.29
N PRO A 75 -17.44 -9.07 8.77
CA PRO A 75 -18.03 -7.82 8.31
C PRO A 75 -17.72 -7.57 6.82
N PRO A 76 -18.65 -6.98 6.06
CA PRO A 76 -18.38 -6.59 4.68
C PRO A 76 -17.41 -5.40 4.63
N ALA A 77 -16.73 -5.23 3.50
CA ALA A 77 -15.63 -4.26 3.34
C ALA A 77 -16.05 -2.80 3.56
N ASP A 78 -17.26 -2.43 3.15
CA ASP A 78 -17.85 -1.10 3.36
C ASP A 78 -18.22 -0.85 4.83
N LEU A 79 -18.63 -1.87 5.57
CA LEU A 79 -18.84 -1.75 7.01
C LEU A 79 -17.51 -1.55 7.75
N CYS A 80 -16.46 -2.28 7.37
CA CYS A 80 -15.11 -2.08 7.90
C CYS A 80 -14.60 -0.66 7.62
N GLU A 81 -14.77 -0.15 6.40
CA GLU A 81 -14.36 1.21 6.06
C GLU A 81 -15.14 2.25 6.87
N ALA A 82 -16.47 2.12 6.96
CA ALA A 82 -17.29 3.07 7.70
C ALA A 82 -16.94 3.11 9.19
N GLU A 83 -16.67 1.95 9.81
CA GLU A 83 -16.22 1.89 11.21
C GLU A 83 -14.79 2.44 11.37
N CYS A 84 -13.91 2.22 10.40
CA CYS A 84 -12.57 2.82 10.37
C CYS A 84 -12.68 4.36 10.38
N GLN A 85 -13.52 4.94 9.52
CA GLN A 85 -13.74 6.40 9.51
C GLN A 85 -14.26 6.92 10.85
N ARG A 86 -15.16 6.16 11.50
CA ARG A 86 -15.65 6.52 12.83
C ARG A 86 -14.53 6.54 13.86
N MET A 87 -13.62 5.55 13.83
CA MET A 87 -12.43 5.54 14.71
C MET A 87 -11.49 6.68 14.40
N ARG A 88 -11.31 7.01 13.12
CA ARG A 88 -10.48 8.14 12.70
C ARG A 88 -10.96 9.46 13.27
N TYR A 89 -12.26 9.73 13.21
CA TYR A 89 -12.85 10.92 13.82
C TYR A 89 -12.59 10.99 15.34
N VAL A 90 -12.74 9.86 16.06
CA VAL A 90 -12.46 9.79 17.50
C VAL A 90 -10.98 10.04 17.82
N LEU A 91 -10.08 9.48 17.02
CA LEU A 91 -8.63 9.60 17.21
C LEU A 91 -8.13 11.02 16.91
N GLN A 92 -8.64 11.68 15.86
CA GLN A 92 -8.31 13.06 15.51
C GLN A 92 -8.67 14.06 16.63
N CYS A 93 -9.68 13.76 17.44
CA CYS A 93 -10.01 14.60 18.59
C CYS A 93 -9.09 14.36 19.81
N ARG A 94 -8.25 13.32 19.79
CA ARG A 94 -7.47 12.87 20.96
C ARG A 94 -5.99 13.21 20.86
N ASP A 95 -5.43 13.19 19.66
CA ASP A 95 -3.99 13.27 19.45
C ASP A 95 -3.68 13.92 18.09
N ASP A 96 -2.73 14.87 18.09
CA ASP A 96 -2.30 15.65 16.92
C ASP A 96 -0.92 15.21 16.39
N GLU A 97 -0.25 14.27 17.07
CA GLU A 97 1.10 13.81 16.68
C GLU A 97 1.06 12.83 15.49
N PRO A 98 1.99 12.95 14.52
CA PRO A 98 2.08 12.04 13.39
C PRO A 98 2.51 10.64 13.85
N ASN A 99 1.68 9.64 13.56
CA ASN A 99 1.87 8.26 14.00
C ASN A 99 2.01 7.31 12.81
N ILE A 100 2.98 6.38 12.86
CA ILE A 100 3.19 5.39 11.79
C ILE A 100 1.97 4.50 11.58
N THR A 101 1.24 4.15 12.64
CA THR A 101 -0.01 3.39 12.55
C THR A 101 -1.09 4.20 11.83
N TRP A 102 -1.15 5.51 12.06
CA TRP A 102 -2.05 6.40 11.34
C TRP A 102 -1.71 6.50 9.85
N LEU A 103 -0.43 6.58 9.52
CA LEU A 103 0.08 6.52 8.14
C LEU A 103 -0.36 5.21 7.45
N ARG A 104 -0.23 4.06 8.11
CA ARG A 104 -0.70 2.77 7.58
C ARG A 104 -2.22 2.74 7.36
N VAL A 105 -2.99 3.32 8.29
CA VAL A 105 -4.46 3.46 8.12
C VAL A 105 -4.78 4.25 6.86
N ALA A 106 -4.16 5.43 6.66
CA ALA A 106 -4.35 6.24 5.46
C ALA A 106 -3.96 5.46 4.18
N PHE A 107 -2.83 4.75 4.20
CA PHE A 107 -2.41 3.91 3.07
C PHE A 107 -3.45 2.83 2.72
N PHE A 108 -3.95 2.07 3.70
CA PHE A 108 -4.96 1.03 3.41
C PHE A 108 -6.31 1.61 2.99
N LEU A 109 -6.69 2.81 3.46
CA LEU A 109 -7.88 3.50 2.96
C LEU A 109 -7.72 3.97 1.51
N HIS A 110 -6.53 4.44 1.12
CA HIS A 110 -6.21 4.69 -0.29
C HIS A 110 -6.45 3.43 -1.13
N VAL A 111 -5.83 2.31 -0.73
CA VAL A 111 -5.97 1.01 -1.40
C VAL A 111 -7.45 0.59 -1.54
N TYR A 112 -8.23 0.69 -0.46
CA TYR A 112 -9.66 0.36 -0.51
C TYR A 112 -10.42 1.19 -1.54
N HIS A 113 -10.24 2.51 -1.53
CA HIS A 113 -10.96 3.40 -2.44
C HIS A 113 -10.50 3.25 -3.89
N GLU A 114 -9.20 3.05 -4.13
CA GLU A 114 -8.65 2.82 -5.46
C GLU A 114 -9.21 1.53 -6.08
N ASN A 115 -9.39 0.48 -5.27
CA ASN A 115 -9.99 -0.79 -5.70
C ASN A 115 -11.47 -0.69 -6.06
N ARG A 116 -12.20 0.29 -5.50
CA ARG A 116 -13.60 0.53 -5.84
C ARG A 116 -13.75 1.38 -7.09
N LEU A 117 -13.00 2.48 -7.15
CA LEU A 117 -13.02 3.42 -8.27
C LEU A 117 -11.63 4.04 -8.39
N ARG A 118 -10.89 3.61 -9.40
CA ARG A 118 -9.54 4.08 -9.69
C ARG A 118 -9.49 5.59 -9.84
N GLY A 119 -8.53 6.24 -9.18
CA GLY A 119 -8.32 7.69 -9.24
C GLY A 119 -9.43 8.51 -8.60
N CYS A 120 -10.33 7.92 -7.82
CA CYS A 120 -11.37 8.70 -7.17
C CYS A 120 -10.77 9.65 -6.11
N THR A 121 -11.42 10.80 -5.89
CA THR A 121 -10.92 11.84 -4.98
C THR A 121 -10.58 11.32 -3.59
N LYS A 122 -11.39 10.41 -3.03
CA LYS A 122 -11.11 9.82 -1.71
C LYS A 122 -9.81 9.02 -1.70
N SER A 123 -9.60 8.18 -2.70
CA SER A 123 -8.36 7.41 -2.86
C SER A 123 -7.15 8.34 -2.89
N LEU A 124 -7.19 9.36 -3.73
CA LEU A 124 -6.09 10.29 -3.93
C LEU A 124 -5.79 11.13 -2.68
N LEU A 125 -6.83 11.58 -1.97
CA LEU A 125 -6.66 12.32 -0.71
C LEU A 125 -5.98 11.46 0.37
N TYR A 126 -6.33 10.18 0.47
CA TYR A 126 -5.67 9.28 1.42
C TYR A 126 -4.22 9.00 1.09
N LEU A 127 -3.89 8.90 -0.20
CA LEU A 127 -2.49 8.80 -0.62
C LEU A 127 -1.71 10.06 -0.22
N ARG A 128 -2.28 11.25 -0.42
CA ARG A 128 -1.67 12.53 -0.02
C ARG A 128 -1.52 12.65 1.49
N GLU A 129 -2.51 12.20 2.26
CA GLU A 129 -2.42 12.15 3.71
C GLU A 129 -1.28 11.23 4.16
N ALA A 130 -1.18 10.02 3.61
CA ALA A 130 -0.12 9.07 3.95
C ALA A 130 1.29 9.60 3.60
N ILE A 131 1.44 10.27 2.45
CA ILE A 131 2.70 10.92 2.05
C ILE A 131 3.05 12.06 3.01
N SER A 132 2.07 12.90 3.36
CA SER A 132 2.30 14.03 4.28
C SER A 132 2.74 13.52 5.66
N LEU A 133 2.12 12.46 6.18
CA LEU A 133 2.52 11.81 7.43
C LEU A 133 3.94 11.24 7.33
N ALA A 134 4.30 10.61 6.21
CA ALA A 134 5.65 10.08 6.01
C ALA A 134 6.70 11.20 6.03
N GLN A 135 6.39 12.37 5.45
CA GLN A 135 7.27 13.53 5.45
C GLN A 135 7.38 14.16 6.85
N LEU A 136 6.27 14.31 7.57
CA LEU A 136 6.26 14.80 8.96
C LEU A 136 7.07 13.92 9.90
N MET A 137 7.11 12.61 9.65
CA MET A 137 7.89 11.63 10.41
C MET A 137 9.33 11.43 9.89
N ASP A 138 9.74 12.20 8.87
CA ASP A 138 11.04 12.09 8.21
C ASP A 138 11.40 10.66 7.76
N LEU A 139 10.44 9.93 7.17
CA LEU A 139 10.67 8.56 6.70
C LEU A 139 11.60 8.47 5.47
N HIS A 140 11.96 9.62 4.90
CA HIS A 140 12.72 9.76 3.65
C HIS A 140 14.21 10.06 3.89
N GLY A 141 14.61 10.42 5.12
CA GLY A 141 15.98 10.77 5.45
C GLY A 141 16.95 9.59 5.46
N GLU A 142 18.17 9.82 4.99
CA GLU A 142 19.32 8.90 5.13
C GLU A 142 19.84 8.83 6.58
N SER A 143 19.51 9.84 7.40
CA SER A 143 19.88 9.98 8.81
C SER A 143 18.91 9.24 9.74
N LEU A 144 18.59 7.98 9.43
CA LEU A 144 17.86 7.16 10.38
C LEU A 144 18.81 6.87 11.55
N ASP A 145 18.52 7.47 12.70
CA ASP A 145 19.30 7.36 13.93
C ASP A 145 19.78 5.93 14.15
N GLN A 146 21.07 5.76 14.44
CA GLN A 146 21.70 4.48 14.76
C GLN A 146 21.06 3.79 16.00
N HIS A 147 20.17 4.48 16.70
CA HIS A 147 19.47 4.04 17.91
C HIS A 147 18.05 3.49 17.63
N ILE A 148 17.56 3.52 16.39
CA ILE A 148 16.23 2.97 16.06
C ILE A 148 16.31 1.44 16.02
N PRO A 149 15.44 0.72 16.77
CA PRO A 149 15.32 -0.73 16.67
C PRO A 149 15.12 -1.20 15.21
N ILE A 150 15.81 -2.28 14.83
CA ILE A 150 15.85 -2.76 13.44
C ILE A 150 14.45 -3.02 12.86
N ASP A 151 13.53 -3.55 13.65
CA ASP A 151 12.14 -3.80 13.27
C ASP A 151 11.40 -2.51 12.87
N LYS A 152 11.59 -1.44 13.65
CA LYS A 152 11.02 -0.12 13.37
C LYS A 152 11.66 0.50 12.13
N LEU A 153 12.96 0.32 11.96
CA LEU A 153 13.70 0.80 10.80
C LEU A 153 13.22 0.11 9.51
N CYS A 154 13.10 -1.22 9.53
CA CYS A 154 12.55 -2.03 8.44
C CYS A 154 11.17 -1.52 8.03
N LEU A 155 10.29 -1.32 9.02
CA LEU A 155 8.94 -0.84 8.76
C LEU A 155 8.92 0.55 8.12
N ARG A 156 9.72 1.50 8.63
CA ARG A 156 9.81 2.86 8.08
C ARG A 156 10.22 2.83 6.61
N LYS A 157 11.25 2.04 6.29
CA LYS A 157 11.72 1.85 4.91
C LYS A 157 10.67 1.18 4.02
N ARG A 158 10.00 0.13 4.51
CA ARG A 158 8.89 -0.51 3.78
C ARG A 158 7.76 0.48 3.48
N MET A 159 7.36 1.29 4.45
CA MET A 159 6.35 2.32 4.25
C MET A 159 6.77 3.36 3.21
N PHE A 160 7.99 3.89 3.32
CA PHE A 160 8.52 4.85 2.37
C PHE A 160 8.53 4.31 0.94
N TRP A 161 9.10 3.12 0.72
CA TRP A 161 9.20 2.54 -0.61
C TRP A 161 7.85 2.14 -1.20
N LEU A 162 6.93 1.66 -0.36
CA LEU A 162 5.57 1.37 -0.80
C LEU A 162 4.83 2.65 -1.22
N LEU A 163 4.96 3.74 -0.45
CA LEU A 163 4.40 5.05 -0.82
C LEU A 163 5.05 5.61 -2.09
N PHE A 164 6.37 5.46 -2.25
CA PHE A 164 7.08 5.89 -3.46
C PHE A 164 6.50 5.21 -4.70
N VAL A 165 6.44 3.87 -4.70
CA VAL A 165 5.89 3.08 -5.81
C VAL A 165 4.45 3.46 -6.10
N THR A 166 3.62 3.55 -5.06
CA THR A 166 2.20 3.92 -5.20
C THR A 166 2.02 5.34 -5.74
N GLU A 167 2.81 6.32 -5.29
CA GLU A 167 2.75 7.70 -5.80
C GLU A 167 3.13 7.75 -7.27
N ARG A 168 4.24 7.12 -7.68
CA ARG A 168 4.70 7.16 -9.07
C ARG A 168 3.69 6.49 -10.00
N GLY A 169 3.08 5.38 -9.58
CA GLY A 169 1.96 4.79 -10.29
C GLY A 169 0.81 5.79 -10.46
N ASN A 170 0.30 6.34 -9.35
CA ASN A 170 -0.81 7.29 -9.40
C ASN A 170 -0.48 8.57 -10.19
N SER A 171 0.77 9.04 -10.17
CA SER A 171 1.23 10.19 -10.94
C SER A 171 1.14 9.93 -12.43
N VAL A 172 1.60 8.75 -12.88
CA VAL A 172 1.54 8.36 -14.30
C VAL A 172 0.10 8.21 -14.78
N PHE A 173 -0.79 7.56 -14.02
CA PHE A 173 -2.19 7.34 -14.49
C PHE A 173 -3.10 8.54 -14.29
N HIS A 174 -3.02 9.18 -13.14
CA HIS A 174 -3.98 10.21 -12.73
C HIS A 174 -3.42 11.62 -12.93
N ARG A 175 -2.21 11.75 -13.50
CA ARG A 175 -1.54 13.02 -13.82
C ARG A 175 -1.39 13.93 -12.61
N LEU A 176 -1.08 13.32 -11.46
CA LEU A 176 -0.88 14.04 -10.23
C LEU A 176 0.58 14.44 -10.06
N PRO A 177 0.85 15.62 -9.49
CA PRO A 177 2.22 16.03 -9.19
C PRO A 177 2.82 15.10 -8.14
N VAL A 178 4.09 14.74 -8.31
CA VAL A 178 4.83 13.97 -7.31
C VAL A 178 5.32 14.88 -6.17
N GLN A 179 5.25 14.38 -4.94
CA GLN A 179 5.63 15.08 -3.71
C GLN A 179 6.79 14.42 -2.98
N LEU A 180 6.95 13.10 -3.09
CA LEU A 180 8.14 12.45 -2.55
C LEU A 180 9.35 12.86 -3.38
N LEU A 181 10.50 13.03 -2.72
CA LEU A 181 11.73 13.39 -3.43
C LEU A 181 12.20 12.23 -4.33
N PRO A 182 12.84 12.53 -5.47
CA PRO A 182 13.50 11.52 -6.27
C PRO A 182 14.53 10.77 -5.43
N VAL A 183 14.60 9.45 -5.57
CA VAL A 183 15.54 8.61 -4.83
C VAL A 183 16.66 8.17 -5.74
N THR A 184 17.91 8.32 -5.28
CA THR A 184 19.10 8.00 -6.07
C THR A 184 19.50 6.52 -5.95
N GLN A 185 19.24 5.90 -4.79
CA GLN A 185 19.62 4.51 -4.49
C GLN A 185 18.40 3.61 -4.27
N PRO A 186 18.39 2.37 -4.80
CA PRO A 186 17.32 1.42 -4.51
C PRO A 186 17.34 1.00 -3.04
N LEU A 187 16.24 0.38 -2.59
CA LEU A 187 16.20 -0.33 -1.31
C LEU A 187 17.41 -1.30 -1.25
N SER A 188 18.35 -1.07 -0.32
CA SER A 188 19.56 -1.89 -0.13
C SER A 188 19.26 -3.16 0.65
N ASP A 189 20.01 -4.22 0.34
CA ASP A 189 19.96 -5.56 0.95
C ASP A 189 20.45 -5.59 2.41
N ASP A 190 21.10 -4.50 2.89
CA ASP A 190 21.78 -4.42 4.20
C ASP A 190 20.85 -4.52 5.43
N ILE A 191 19.57 -4.87 5.23
CA ILE A 191 18.53 -4.84 6.24
C ILE A 191 18.02 -6.26 6.56
N ALA A 192 18.58 -7.29 5.93
CA ALA A 192 18.23 -8.67 6.27
C ALA A 192 19.39 -9.66 6.05
N PRO A 193 20.21 -9.96 7.07
CA PRO A 193 20.99 -11.19 7.05
C PRO A 193 20.10 -12.43 7.24
N ASP A 194 18.95 -12.32 7.93
CA ASP A 194 18.29 -13.51 8.52
C ASP A 194 16.81 -13.71 8.15
N SER A 195 16.22 -12.90 7.27
CA SER A 195 14.81 -13.08 6.88
C SER A 195 14.63 -12.96 5.37
N GLY A 196 14.72 -14.09 4.67
CA GLY A 196 14.33 -14.17 3.26
C GLY A 196 12.90 -13.68 3.09
N GLY A 197 12.71 -12.50 2.48
CA GLY A 197 11.37 -11.98 2.24
C GLY A 197 11.27 -10.47 2.04
N PHE A 198 11.86 -9.96 0.95
CA PHE A 198 11.57 -8.64 0.38
C PHE A 198 11.57 -8.61 -1.15
N GLU A 199 11.80 -9.76 -1.78
CA GLU A 199 12.04 -9.88 -3.22
C GLU A 199 11.00 -9.13 -4.09
N PRO A 200 9.69 -9.19 -3.81
CA PRO A 200 8.74 -8.51 -4.68
C PRO A 200 8.69 -6.98 -4.53
N LEU A 201 8.81 -6.45 -3.30
CA LEU A 201 8.82 -5.00 -3.06
C LEU A 201 10.11 -4.37 -3.60
N GLU A 202 11.23 -5.09 -3.53
CA GLU A 202 12.49 -4.70 -4.14
C GLU A 202 12.39 -4.64 -5.66
N ILE A 203 11.82 -5.67 -6.28
CA ILE A 203 11.62 -5.73 -7.74
C ILE A 203 10.77 -4.54 -8.22
N ILE A 204 9.61 -4.31 -7.59
CA ILE A 204 8.72 -3.22 -8.00
C ILE A 204 9.36 -1.85 -7.76
N THR A 205 10.13 -1.69 -6.68
CA THR A 205 10.88 -0.47 -6.42
C THR A 205 11.85 -0.15 -7.56
N ARG A 206 12.61 -1.14 -8.06
CA ARG A 206 13.53 -0.95 -9.19
C ARG A 206 12.79 -0.52 -10.46
N ILE A 207 11.61 -1.10 -10.74
CA ILE A 207 10.77 -0.68 -11.87
C ILE A 207 10.37 0.80 -11.73
N PHE A 208 9.82 1.19 -10.58
CA PHE A 208 9.32 2.55 -10.41
C PHE A 208 10.43 3.59 -10.28
N MET A 209 11.63 3.20 -9.86
CA MET A 209 12.81 4.06 -9.98
C MET A 209 13.20 4.31 -11.44
N ALA A 210 13.12 3.29 -12.31
CA ALA A 210 13.34 3.47 -13.73
C ALA A 210 12.29 4.41 -14.36
N ILE A 211 11.01 4.23 -13.99
CA ILE A 211 9.92 5.14 -14.40
C ILE A 211 10.18 6.56 -13.90
N ASP A 212 10.58 6.75 -12.65
CA ASP A 212 10.87 8.07 -12.10
C ASP A 212 12.03 8.76 -12.85
N ARG A 213 13.13 8.03 -13.09
CA ARG A 213 14.31 8.53 -13.85
C ARG A 213 14.00 8.84 -15.30
N SER A 214 13.04 8.13 -15.91
CA SER A 214 12.58 8.47 -17.25
C SER A 214 11.91 9.85 -17.30
N GLY A 215 11.46 10.40 -16.18
CA GLY A 215 10.73 11.66 -16.14
C GLY A 215 9.23 11.54 -16.45
N LEU A 216 8.72 10.31 -16.65
CA LEU A 216 7.29 10.06 -16.90
C LEU A 216 6.37 10.57 -15.78
N CYS A 217 6.85 10.62 -14.55
CA CYS A 217 6.08 11.12 -13.40
C CYS A 217 5.97 12.67 -13.36
N TYR A 218 6.70 13.38 -14.22
CA TYR A 218 6.81 14.84 -14.18
C TYR A 218 6.21 15.52 -15.42
N THR A 219 5.62 14.74 -16.33
CA THR A 219 5.06 15.28 -17.56
C THR A 219 3.74 16.02 -17.24
N SER A 220 3.73 17.34 -17.47
CA SER A 220 2.59 18.19 -17.12
C SER A 220 1.32 17.76 -17.87
N SER A 221 0.14 18.03 -17.31
CA SER A 221 -1.16 17.71 -17.93
C SER A 221 -1.36 18.29 -19.35
N LYS A 222 -0.52 19.26 -19.76
CA LYS A 222 -0.52 19.90 -21.08
C LYS A 222 0.24 19.11 -22.14
N ALA A 223 1.18 18.24 -21.76
CA ALA A 223 1.86 17.34 -22.68
C ALA A 223 0.99 16.09 -22.85
N ARG A 224 0.23 16.00 -23.95
CA ARG A 224 -0.37 14.73 -24.37
C ARG A 224 0.76 13.81 -24.81
N GLN A 225 1.33 13.04 -23.88
CA GLN A 225 2.17 11.92 -24.29
C GLN A 225 1.27 10.85 -24.89
N ASN A 226 1.61 10.42 -26.09
CA ASN A 226 0.93 9.31 -26.75
C ASN A 226 1.41 8.00 -26.10
N SER A 227 0.57 6.97 -25.98
CA SER A 227 0.97 5.68 -25.39
C SER A 227 2.24 5.11 -26.03
N ASN A 228 2.48 5.40 -27.31
CA ASN A 228 3.69 5.03 -28.03
C ASN A 228 4.97 5.69 -27.48
N GLU A 229 4.90 6.94 -26.98
CA GLU A 229 6.05 7.65 -26.39
C GLU A 229 6.35 7.13 -24.98
N ILE A 230 5.32 6.74 -24.23
CA ILE A 230 5.46 6.05 -22.95
C ILE A 230 6.12 4.68 -23.18
N MET A 231 5.66 3.92 -24.16
CA MET A 231 6.20 2.61 -24.52
C MET A 231 7.62 2.70 -25.11
N ASP A 232 7.95 3.73 -25.87
CA ASP A 232 9.31 3.97 -26.38
C ASP A 232 10.28 4.31 -25.23
N ARG A 233 9.85 5.14 -24.28
CA ARG A 233 10.63 5.44 -23.08
C ARG A 233 10.74 4.26 -22.13
N LEU A 234 9.69 3.45 -21.98
CA LEU A 234 9.74 2.17 -21.24
C LEU A 234 10.60 1.12 -21.97
N GLY A 235 10.62 1.13 -23.30
CA GLY A 235 11.45 0.26 -24.14
C GLY A 235 12.94 0.45 -23.94
N THR A 236 13.40 1.63 -23.49
CA THR A 236 14.79 1.82 -23.07
C THR A 236 15.16 1.06 -21.78
N PHE A 237 14.17 0.55 -21.04
CA PHE A 237 14.32 -0.22 -19.81
C PHE A 237 13.99 -1.71 -19.99
N ASP A 238 13.99 -2.21 -21.23
CA ASP A 238 13.51 -3.54 -21.60
C ASP A 238 14.15 -4.66 -20.77
N CYS A 239 15.46 -4.56 -20.48
CA CYS A 239 16.15 -5.58 -19.68
C CYS A 239 15.68 -5.58 -18.21
N THR A 240 15.41 -4.42 -17.61
CA THR A 240 14.95 -4.32 -16.21
C THR A 240 13.49 -4.73 -16.08
N LEU A 241 12.63 -4.30 -17.02
CA LEU A 241 11.22 -4.68 -17.08
C LEU A 241 11.05 -6.16 -17.41
N SER A 242 11.76 -6.67 -18.42
CA SER A 242 11.74 -8.10 -18.81
C SER A 242 12.24 -9.00 -17.67
N TRP A 243 13.35 -8.63 -17.02
CA TRP A 243 13.83 -9.33 -15.83
C TRP A 243 12.77 -9.33 -14.72
N ALA A 244 12.24 -8.16 -14.36
CA ALA A 244 11.26 -8.02 -13.27
C ALA A 244 9.96 -8.78 -13.55
N LEU A 245 9.42 -8.69 -14.77
CA LEU A 245 8.23 -9.42 -15.20
C LEU A 245 8.48 -10.94 -15.18
N SER A 246 9.66 -11.39 -15.64
CA SER A 246 10.03 -12.80 -15.59
C SER A 246 10.20 -13.32 -14.15
N SER A 247 10.70 -12.49 -13.23
CA SER A 247 10.84 -12.82 -11.81
C SER A 247 9.48 -12.89 -11.11
N LEU A 248 8.54 -12.00 -11.47
CA LEU A 248 7.16 -12.02 -10.95
C LEU A 248 6.33 -13.19 -11.49
N GLN A 249 6.68 -13.76 -12.64
CA GLN A 249 6.03 -14.92 -13.26
C GLN A 249 6.60 -16.27 -12.79
N ARG A 250 7.83 -16.32 -12.26
CA ARG A 250 8.55 -17.55 -11.86
C ARG A 250 8.29 -18.03 -10.43
N ASP A 251 7.12 -17.78 -9.83
CA ASP A 251 6.75 -18.46 -8.56
C ASP A 251 5.90 -19.73 -8.84
N PRO A 252 6.52 -20.92 -8.92
CA PRO A 252 5.81 -22.18 -9.19
C PRO A 252 4.91 -22.65 -8.04
N ARG A 253 4.82 -21.93 -6.91
CA ARG A 253 4.00 -22.32 -5.74
C ARG A 253 2.60 -21.72 -5.69
N ARG A 254 2.18 -20.88 -6.66
CA ARG A 254 0.88 -20.20 -6.61
C ARG A 254 0.08 -20.43 -7.90
N SER A 255 -0.91 -21.33 -7.82
CA SER A 255 -1.91 -21.61 -8.86
C SER A 255 -3.02 -20.54 -8.98
N CYS A 256 -2.85 -19.39 -8.32
CA CYS A 256 -3.76 -18.24 -8.40
C CYS A 256 -3.00 -17.03 -8.96
N VAL A 257 -3.71 -16.22 -9.76
CA VAL A 257 -3.24 -14.94 -10.31
C VAL A 257 -2.52 -14.17 -9.20
N SER A 258 -1.22 -13.94 -9.40
CA SER A 258 -0.37 -13.28 -8.42
C SER A 258 -1.01 -11.95 -7.98
N PRO A 259 -1.10 -11.64 -6.68
CA PRO A 259 -1.53 -10.32 -6.20
C PRO A 259 -0.74 -9.17 -6.86
N TRP A 260 0.49 -9.46 -7.32
CA TRP A 260 1.33 -8.59 -8.13
C TRP A 260 0.82 -8.34 -9.53
N PHE A 261 0.17 -9.32 -10.16
CA PHE A 261 -0.52 -9.13 -11.43
C PHE A 261 -1.61 -8.07 -11.28
N VAL A 262 -2.31 -8.03 -10.14
CA VAL A 262 -3.32 -6.99 -9.89
C VAL A 262 -2.68 -5.63 -9.65
N ILE A 263 -1.53 -5.53 -8.97
CA ILE A 263 -0.79 -4.28 -8.80
C ILE A 263 -0.18 -3.79 -10.11
N VAL A 264 0.48 -4.65 -10.87
CA VAL A 264 1.01 -4.32 -12.20
C VAL A 264 -0.15 -3.97 -13.14
N GLN A 265 -1.31 -4.62 -13.07
CA GLN A 265 -2.51 -4.25 -13.84
C GLN A 265 -3.23 -3.00 -13.27
N GLN A 266 -2.95 -2.62 -12.02
CA GLN A 266 -3.42 -1.40 -11.38
C GLN A 266 -2.57 -0.20 -11.76
N TYR A 267 -1.27 -0.41 -11.99
CA TYR A 267 -0.29 0.64 -12.26
C TYR A 267 0.46 0.51 -13.60
N LEU A 268 0.13 -0.43 -14.49
CA LEU A 268 0.69 -0.63 -15.83
C LEU A 268 -0.30 -1.47 -16.70
N PRO A 269 -1.55 -1.01 -16.92
CA PRO A 269 -2.58 -1.80 -17.62
C PRO A 269 -2.26 -2.09 -19.10
N ASP A 270 -1.46 -1.26 -19.77
CA ASP A 270 -1.22 -1.32 -21.22
C ASP A 270 -0.06 -2.24 -21.64
N LEU A 271 0.64 -2.88 -20.68
CA LEU A 271 1.73 -3.82 -20.98
C LEU A 271 1.26 -5.12 -21.65
N HIS A 272 -0.05 -5.40 -21.70
CA HIS A 272 -0.62 -6.62 -22.27
C HIS A 272 -1.45 -6.40 -23.55
N SER A 273 -1.65 -5.16 -24.00
CA SER A 273 -2.35 -4.87 -25.26
C SER A 273 -1.44 -4.91 -26.50
N GLY A 274 -0.19 -5.32 -26.33
CA GLY A 274 0.81 -5.46 -27.39
C GLY A 274 1.30 -6.90 -27.55
N SER A 275 0.39 -7.83 -27.77
CA SER A 275 0.70 -9.14 -28.36
C SER A 275 -0.46 -9.67 -29.19
#